data_AF-A0A1M7DY09-F1
#
_entry.id   AF-A0A1M7DY09-F1
#
_cell.length_a   1.000
_cell.length_b   1.000
_cell.length_c   1.000
_cell.angle_alpha   90.00
_cell.angle_beta   90.00
_cell.angle_gamma   90.00
#
_symmetry.space_group_name_H-M   'P 1'
#
loop_
_entity.id
_entity.type
_entity.pdbx_description
1 polymer ?
#
loop_
_entity_poly.entity_id
_entity_poly.type
_entity_poly.pdbx_seq_one_letter_code
_entity_poly.pdbx_strand_id
1 'polypeptide(L)'
;MDYHFYQQKFQEALDQISLKEFNELGLKISVETILESVALKIYKPEWSSDPHSPLGALSRIFFSIWVSGKTIEEGRLYYNIHALKLRELKGYTIESRRFAEDFRNKFIEYQKEWDNVSVKFGPLTLMQGWRELKTENLQRDIIKLSYSFLEISPIIDETLSHFKI
;
A
#
# COMPACT_ATOMS: atom_id res chain seq x y z
N MET A 1 5.84 -20.85 -7.72
CA MET A 1 4.54 -20.30 -7.31
C MET A 1 3.53 -20.57 -8.41
N ASP A 2 2.31 -20.98 -8.07
CA ASP A 2 1.20 -21.01 -9.03
C ASP A 2 0.70 -19.57 -9.25
N TYR A 3 1.33 -18.85 -10.19
CA TYR A 3 1.02 -17.45 -10.48
C TYR A 3 -0.44 -17.25 -10.86
N HIS A 4 -1.00 -18.15 -11.66
CA HIS A 4 -2.38 -18.04 -12.13
C HIS A 4 -3.36 -18.15 -10.96
N PHE A 5 -3.16 -19.11 -10.05
CA PHE A 5 -3.98 -19.25 -8.85
C PHE A 5 -3.99 -17.97 -8.00
N TYR A 6 -2.81 -17.43 -7.66
CA TYR A 6 -2.73 -16.24 -6.80
C TYR A 6 -3.26 -14.99 -7.51
N GLN A 7 -2.95 -14.81 -8.80
CA GLN A 7 -3.48 -13.68 -9.57
C GLN A 7 -5.01 -13.73 -9.63
N GLN A 8 -5.60 -14.90 -9.88
CA GLN A 8 -7.04 -15.08 -9.84
C GLN A 8 -7.61 -14.74 -8.46
N LYS A 9 -7.00 -15.21 -7.37
CA LYS A 9 -7.46 -14.90 -6.00
C LYS A 9 -7.42 -13.42 -5.67
N PHE A 10 -6.39 -12.71 -6.12
CA PHE A 10 -6.29 -11.26 -5.96
C PHE A 10 -7.33 -10.52 -6.79
N GLN A 11 -7.59 -10.96 -8.02
CA GLN A 11 -8.63 -10.39 -8.87
C GLN A 11 -10.03 -10.61 -8.30
N GLU A 12 -10.33 -11.83 -7.84
CA GLU A 12 -11.60 -12.17 -7.18
C GLU A 12 -11.82 -11.36 -5.90
N ALA A 13 -10.75 -10.98 -5.19
CA ALA A 13 -10.83 -10.09 -4.03
C ALA A 13 -11.13 -8.65 -4.47
N LEU A 14 -10.45 -8.15 -5.51
CA LEU A 14 -10.71 -6.83 -6.08
C LEU A 14 -12.16 -6.70 -6.58
N ASP A 15 -12.69 -7.73 -7.23
CA ASP A 15 -14.07 -7.75 -7.75
C ASP A 15 -15.13 -7.67 -6.64
N GLN A 16 -14.78 -8.02 -5.40
CA GLN A 16 -15.64 -7.93 -4.22
C GLN A 16 -15.52 -6.59 -3.47
N ILE A 17 -14.48 -5.79 -3.75
CA ILE A 17 -14.31 -4.49 -3.10
C ILE A 17 -15.27 -3.48 -3.73
N SER A 18 -16.03 -2.78 -2.89
CA SER A 18 -16.83 -1.64 -3.34
C SER A 18 -15.92 -0.48 -3.73
N LEU A 19 -15.66 -0.32 -5.03
CA LEU A 19 -14.80 0.75 -5.54
C LEU A 19 -15.36 2.16 -5.26
N LYS A 20 -16.63 2.30 -4.86
CA LYS A 20 -17.24 3.59 -4.56
C LYS A 20 -16.51 4.31 -3.42
N GLU A 21 -16.28 3.63 -2.31
CA GLU A 21 -15.66 4.22 -1.10
C GLU A 21 -14.21 4.64 -1.37
N PHE A 22 -13.47 3.84 -2.14
CA PHE A 22 -12.11 4.17 -2.56
C PHE A 22 -12.09 5.37 -3.53
N ASN A 23 -12.99 5.40 -4.50
CA ASN A 23 -13.09 6.50 -5.46
C ASN A 23 -13.49 7.83 -4.80
N GLU A 24 -14.31 7.81 -3.75
CA GLU A 24 -14.66 9.00 -2.97
C GLU A 24 -13.44 9.67 -2.32
N LEU A 25 -12.42 8.89 -1.96
CA LEU A 25 -11.12 9.39 -1.48
C LEU A 25 -10.09 9.60 -2.60
N GLY A 26 -10.48 9.40 -3.87
CA GLY A 26 -9.60 9.49 -5.04
C GLY A 26 -8.65 8.30 -5.21
N LEU A 27 -8.82 7.23 -4.44
CA LEU A 27 -8.00 6.04 -4.52
C LEU A 27 -8.37 5.18 -5.73
N LYS A 28 -7.35 4.52 -6.28
CA LYS A 28 -7.42 3.52 -7.33
C LYS A 28 -6.82 2.22 -6.82
N ILE A 29 -7.35 1.11 -7.32
CA ILE A 29 -6.90 -0.24 -6.95
C ILE A 29 -6.56 -1.00 -8.23
N SER A 30 -5.45 -1.73 -8.22
CA SER A 30 -5.05 -2.61 -9.32
C SER A 30 -4.42 -3.90 -8.79
N VAL A 31 -4.53 -4.97 -9.58
CA VAL A 31 -3.76 -6.21 -9.38
C VAL A 31 -2.65 -6.25 -10.43
N GLU A 32 -1.42 -6.45 -9.99
CA GLU A 32 -0.23 -6.48 -10.85
C GLU A 32 0.64 -7.70 -10.57
N THR A 33 1.30 -8.18 -11.61
CA THR A 33 2.44 -9.09 -11.46
C THR A 33 3.72 -8.28 -11.61
N ILE A 34 4.53 -8.23 -10.56
CA ILE A 34 5.76 -7.42 -10.51
C ILE A 34 6.83 -8.16 -9.72
N LEU A 35 8.06 -8.21 -10.23
CA LEU A 35 9.20 -8.84 -9.56
C LEU A 35 8.87 -10.23 -9.00
N GLU A 36 8.32 -11.11 -9.84
CA GLU A 36 7.96 -12.48 -9.44
C GLU A 36 6.94 -12.57 -8.28
N SER A 37 6.15 -11.51 -8.12
CA SER A 37 5.13 -11.38 -7.07
C SER A 37 3.79 -11.02 -7.68
N VAL A 38 2.71 -11.50 -7.07
CA VAL A 38 1.35 -11.02 -7.33
C VAL A 38 1.02 -10.01 -6.24
N ALA A 39 0.59 -8.82 -6.63
CA ALA A 39 0.30 -7.73 -5.71
C ALA A 39 -1.03 -7.05 -6.02
N LEU A 40 -1.79 -6.72 -4.99
CA LEU A 40 -2.84 -5.70 -5.05
C LEU A 40 -2.23 -4.38 -4.59
N LYS A 41 -2.39 -3.34 -5.38
CA LYS A 41 -1.91 -2.00 -5.07
C LYS A 41 -3.07 -1.03 -4.91
N ILE A 42 -3.00 -0.20 -3.88
CA ILE A 42 -3.93 0.91 -3.66
C ILE A 42 -3.12 2.21 -3.67
N TYR A 43 -3.53 3.15 -4.51
CA TYR A 43 -2.75 4.35 -4.78
C TYR A 43 -3.68 5.52 -5.14
N LYS A 44 -3.15 6.74 -5.07
CA LYS A 44 -3.83 7.95 -5.52
C LYS A 44 -3.00 8.57 -6.65
N PRO A 45 -3.59 8.96 -7.80
CA PRO A 45 -2.83 9.59 -8.88
C PRO A 45 -2.01 10.81 -8.44
N GLU A 46 -2.56 11.60 -7.52
CA GLU A 46 -1.94 12.81 -6.94
C GLU A 46 -0.75 12.51 -6.05
N TRP A 47 -0.62 11.28 -5.54
CA TRP A 47 0.55 10.85 -4.78
C TRP A 47 1.72 10.45 -5.67
N SER A 48 1.71 10.84 -6.93
CA SER A 48 2.74 10.48 -7.90
C SER A 48 3.23 11.69 -8.69
N SER A 49 4.48 11.60 -9.15
CA SER A 49 5.10 12.58 -10.05
C SER A 49 4.52 12.56 -11.48
N ASP A 50 3.78 11.51 -11.83
CA ASP A 50 3.06 11.36 -13.10
C ASP A 50 1.66 10.77 -12.86
N PRO A 51 0.63 11.63 -12.70
CA PRO A 51 -0.74 11.20 -12.46
C PRO A 51 -1.34 10.35 -13.59
N HIS A 52 -0.77 10.36 -14.80
CA HIS A 52 -1.22 9.52 -15.91
C HIS A 52 -0.63 8.10 -15.85
N SER A 53 0.48 7.91 -15.15
CA SER A 53 1.10 6.61 -14.89
C SER A 53 1.57 6.46 -13.43
N PRO A 54 0.66 6.48 -12.44
CA PRO A 54 1.06 6.66 -11.03
C PRO A 54 1.94 5.54 -10.48
N LEU A 55 1.69 4.29 -10.91
CA LEU A 55 2.46 3.12 -10.47
C LEU A 55 3.81 2.97 -11.20
N GLY A 56 3.94 3.58 -12.38
CA GLY A 56 5.20 3.68 -13.13
C GLY A 56 6.03 4.92 -12.77
N ALA A 57 5.43 5.92 -12.14
CA ALA A 57 6.06 7.20 -11.80
C ALA A 57 7.26 7.04 -10.87
N LEU A 58 8.31 7.85 -11.07
CA LEU A 58 9.55 7.74 -10.30
C LEU A 58 9.34 8.06 -8.81
N SER A 59 8.67 9.18 -8.53
CA SER A 59 8.15 9.54 -7.22
C SER A 59 6.70 9.06 -7.09
N ARG A 60 6.40 8.28 -6.04
CA ARG A 60 5.06 7.74 -5.80
C ARG A 60 4.85 7.21 -4.38
N ILE A 61 3.62 7.30 -3.88
CA ILE A 61 3.15 6.60 -2.68
C ILE A 61 2.09 5.58 -3.06
N PHE A 62 2.19 4.36 -2.52
CA PHE A 62 1.18 3.32 -2.71
C PHE A 62 1.21 2.32 -1.56
N PHE A 63 0.05 1.74 -1.26
CA PHE A 63 -0.09 0.56 -0.43
C PHE A 63 -0.02 -0.69 -1.31
N SER A 64 0.64 -1.74 -0.82
CA SER A 64 0.67 -3.04 -1.47
C SER A 64 0.29 -4.14 -0.51
N ILE A 65 -0.49 -5.11 -0.99
CA ILE A 65 -0.65 -6.44 -0.41
C ILE A 65 -0.04 -7.40 -1.44
N TRP A 66 0.80 -8.35 -1.04
CA TRP A 66 1.49 -9.18 -2.04
C TRP A 66 1.93 -10.55 -1.52
N VAL A 67 2.11 -11.45 -2.47
CA VAL A 67 2.73 -12.76 -2.29
C VAL A 67 3.78 -13.01 -3.38
N SER A 68 4.81 -13.77 -3.03
CA SER A 68 5.79 -14.32 -3.96
C SER A 68 6.13 -15.75 -3.57
N GLY A 69 6.94 -16.45 -4.37
CA GLY A 69 7.42 -17.79 -4.01
C GLY A 69 8.01 -17.84 -2.60
N LYS A 70 8.84 -16.87 -2.26
CA LYS A 70 9.46 -16.75 -0.92
C LYS A 70 8.42 -16.53 0.18
N THR A 71 7.46 -15.62 -0.01
CA THR A 71 6.49 -15.35 1.07
C THR A 71 5.52 -16.50 1.28
N ILE A 72 5.24 -17.27 0.23
CA ILE A 72 4.44 -18.49 0.32
C ILE A 72 5.18 -19.55 1.12
N GLU A 73 6.48 -19.74 0.89
CA GLU A 73 7.31 -20.63 1.71
C GLU A 73 7.34 -20.20 3.19
N GLU A 74 7.31 -18.89 3.45
CA GLU A 74 7.19 -18.34 4.81
C GLU A 74 5.78 -18.43 5.40
N GLY A 75 4.76 -18.80 4.60
CA GLY A 75 3.36 -18.79 5.03
C GLY A 75 2.82 -17.39 5.32
N ARG A 76 3.21 -16.38 4.52
CA ARG A 76 2.93 -14.97 4.78
C ARG A 76 2.32 -14.23 3.59
N LEU A 77 1.24 -13.49 3.89
CA LEU A 77 0.69 -12.43 3.05
C LEU A 77 1.27 -11.11 3.53
N TYR A 78 2.18 -10.53 2.76
CA TYR A 78 2.84 -9.28 3.14
C TYR A 78 2.01 -8.07 2.74
N TYR A 79 2.17 -6.99 3.49
CA TYR A 79 1.62 -5.69 3.12
C TYR A 79 2.56 -4.55 3.55
N ASN A 80 2.55 -3.44 2.81
CA ASN A 80 3.34 -2.26 3.13
C ASN A 80 2.79 -0.97 2.52
N ILE A 81 3.23 0.17 3.05
CA ILE A 81 3.09 1.47 2.38
C ILE A 81 4.48 1.94 1.95
N HIS A 82 4.68 2.07 0.64
CA HIS A 82 5.90 2.62 0.07
C HIS A 82 5.74 4.09 -0.28
N ALA A 83 6.81 4.86 -0.07
CA ALA A 83 6.89 6.29 -0.35
C ALA A 83 8.20 6.57 -1.11
N LEU A 84 8.19 6.28 -2.40
CA LEU A 84 9.38 6.27 -3.23
C LEU A 84 9.72 7.68 -3.70
N LYS A 85 10.99 8.08 -3.51
CA LYS A 85 11.58 9.31 -4.08
C LYS A 85 10.74 10.57 -3.89
N LEU A 86 10.16 10.78 -2.71
CA LEU A 86 9.26 11.92 -2.44
C LEU A 86 9.87 13.31 -2.67
N ARG A 87 11.20 13.44 -2.66
CA ARG A 87 11.90 14.68 -3.02
C ARG A 87 11.63 15.15 -4.45
N GLU A 88 11.19 14.25 -5.31
CA GLU A 88 10.88 14.51 -6.73
C GLU A 88 9.37 14.71 -6.97
N LEU A 89 8.54 14.70 -5.90
CA LEU A 89 7.11 14.93 -6.02
C LEU A 89 6.84 16.42 -6.28
N LYS A 90 6.30 16.74 -7.45
CA LYS A 90 6.04 18.12 -7.89
C LYS A 90 5.02 18.81 -6.98
N GLY A 91 5.26 20.08 -6.65
CA GLY A 91 4.37 20.88 -5.79
C GLY A 91 4.65 20.76 -4.29
N TYR A 92 5.70 20.03 -3.90
CA TYR A 92 6.07 19.84 -2.50
C TYR A 92 7.59 19.99 -2.30
N THR A 93 7.98 20.39 -1.09
CA THR A 93 9.39 20.38 -0.63
C THR A 93 9.55 19.34 0.48
N ILE A 94 9.66 18.06 0.11
CA ILE A 94 9.59 16.93 1.06
C ILE A 94 10.97 16.49 1.56
N GLU A 95 11.14 16.51 2.88
CA GLU A 95 12.22 15.75 3.54
C GLU A 95 11.75 14.33 3.85
N SER A 96 12.22 13.33 3.11
CA SER A 96 11.69 11.96 3.21
C SER A 96 11.73 11.34 4.61
N ARG A 97 12.75 11.68 5.43
CA ARG A 97 12.82 11.21 6.82
C ARG A 97 11.72 11.85 7.67
N ARG A 98 11.58 13.17 7.60
CA ARG A 98 10.54 13.92 8.31
C ARG A 98 9.14 13.49 7.88
N PHE A 99 8.90 13.31 6.58
CA PHE A 99 7.63 12.78 6.08
C PHE A 99 7.28 11.42 6.70
N ALA A 100 8.25 10.50 6.74
CA ALA A 100 8.04 9.18 7.32
C ALA A 100 7.77 9.25 8.83
N GLU A 101 8.47 10.12 9.56
CA GLU A 101 8.25 10.37 10.99
C GLU A 101 6.86 10.98 11.24
N ASP A 102 6.47 12.01 10.49
CA ASP A 102 5.15 12.66 10.60
C ASP A 102 4.01 11.68 10.32
N PHE A 103 4.14 10.82 9.29
CA PHE A 103 3.18 9.75 9.04
C PHE A 103 3.11 8.76 10.21
N ARG A 104 4.26 8.27 10.69
CA ARG A 104 4.33 7.24 11.74
C ARG A 104 3.77 7.74 13.08
N ASN A 105 3.98 9.01 13.39
CA ASN A 105 3.43 9.64 14.59
C ASN A 105 1.90 9.63 14.60
N LYS A 106 1.27 9.80 13.44
CA LYS A 106 -0.19 9.68 13.29
C LYS A 106 -0.64 8.22 13.25
N PHE A 107 0.10 7.36 12.54
CA PHE A 107 -0.21 5.94 12.40
C PHE A 107 -0.17 5.16 13.73
N ILE A 108 0.51 5.67 14.77
CA ILE A 108 0.63 4.98 16.06
C ILE A 108 -0.72 4.62 16.69
N GLU A 109 -1.76 5.43 16.45
CA GLU A 109 -3.11 5.22 16.96
C GLU A 109 -3.76 3.96 16.38
N TYR A 110 -3.42 3.63 15.13
CA TYR A 110 -3.93 2.49 14.37
C TYR A 110 -3.03 1.26 14.48
N GLN A 111 -1.76 1.43 14.87
CA GLN A 111 -0.73 0.38 14.78
C GLN A 111 -1.13 -0.97 15.40
N LYS A 112 -1.90 -0.95 16.50
CA LYS A 112 -2.38 -2.16 17.20
C LYS A 112 -3.35 -3.02 16.38
N GLU A 113 -3.95 -2.45 15.34
CA GLU A 113 -4.97 -3.09 14.49
C GLU A 113 -4.34 -3.80 13.28
N TRP A 114 -3.03 -3.65 13.10
CA TRP A 114 -2.27 -4.19 11.97
C TRP A 114 -1.37 -5.36 12.41
N ASP A 115 -1.71 -6.57 11.96
CA ASP A 115 -1.01 -7.82 12.32
C ASP A 115 0.49 -7.78 11.95
N ASN A 116 1.35 -8.03 12.94
CA ASN A 116 2.81 -8.09 12.74
C ASN A 116 3.43 -6.85 12.07
N VAL A 117 2.80 -5.68 12.22
CA VAL A 117 3.31 -4.44 11.63
C VAL A 117 4.57 -3.94 12.34
N SER A 118 5.48 -3.37 11.56
CA SER A 118 6.62 -2.61 12.03
C SER A 118 6.72 -1.28 11.27
N VAL A 119 7.25 -0.28 11.95
CA VAL A 119 7.58 1.04 11.37
C VAL A 119 9.09 1.30 11.39
N LYS A 120 9.90 0.32 11.82
CA LYS A 120 11.36 0.43 11.95
C LYS A 120 12.06 0.23 10.60
N PHE A 121 11.66 1.00 9.59
CA PHE A 121 12.19 0.95 8.24
C PHE A 121 12.77 2.30 7.82
N GLY A 122 13.53 2.30 6.71
CA GLY A 122 13.98 3.52 6.07
C GLY A 122 12.79 4.38 5.56
N PRO A 123 13.05 5.62 5.13
CA PRO A 123 12.00 6.59 4.77
C PRO A 123 11.17 6.19 3.53
N LEU A 124 11.62 5.19 2.76
CA LEU A 124 10.91 4.69 1.58
C LEU A 124 9.82 3.67 1.91
N THR A 125 9.74 3.23 3.16
CA THR A 125 8.72 2.30 3.67
C THR A 125 8.14 2.89 4.93
N LEU A 126 6.90 3.39 4.87
CA LEU A 126 6.27 4.04 6.01
C LEU A 126 5.91 3.01 7.09
N MET A 127 5.42 1.87 6.66
CA MET A 127 5.12 0.68 7.48
C MET A 127 5.18 -0.59 6.62
N GLN A 128 5.42 -1.72 7.26
CA GLN A 128 5.31 -3.04 6.65
C GLN A 128 4.92 -4.08 7.71
N GLY A 129 4.07 -5.02 7.35
CA GLY A 129 3.67 -6.15 8.19
C GLY A 129 3.29 -7.36 7.34
N TRP A 130 2.72 -8.37 7.99
CA TRP A 130 2.27 -9.58 7.33
C TRP A 130 1.13 -10.25 8.12
N ARG A 131 0.25 -10.95 7.39
CA ARG A 131 -0.73 -11.88 7.95
C ARG A 131 -0.33 -13.32 7.59
N GLU A 132 -0.77 -14.28 8.40
CA GLU A 132 -0.62 -15.69 8.05
C GLU A 132 -1.33 -15.97 6.71
N LEU A 133 -0.62 -16.57 5.76
CA LEU A 133 -1.16 -16.90 4.46
C LEU A 133 -1.94 -18.22 4.54
N LYS A 134 -3.27 -18.10 4.55
CA LYS A 134 -4.20 -19.21 4.43
C LYS A 134 -4.98 -19.06 3.14
N THR A 135 -4.81 -19.98 2.20
CA THR A 135 -5.43 -19.92 0.86
C THR A 135 -6.95 -19.80 0.91
N GLU A 136 -7.59 -20.42 1.91
CA GLU A 136 -9.02 -20.40 2.19
C GLU A 136 -9.51 -19.02 2.68
N ASN A 137 -8.62 -18.21 3.26
CA ASN A 137 -8.94 -16.88 3.79
C ASN A 137 -8.35 -15.74 2.94
N LEU A 138 -7.51 -16.04 1.95
CA LEU A 138 -6.70 -15.07 1.22
C LEU A 138 -7.51 -13.89 0.70
N GLN A 139 -8.63 -14.14 0.00
CA GLN A 139 -9.49 -13.07 -0.53
C GLN A 139 -10.01 -12.17 0.59
N ARG A 140 -10.53 -12.77 1.67
CA ARG A 140 -11.05 -12.04 2.83
C ARG A 140 -9.97 -11.20 3.49
N ASP A 141 -8.75 -11.72 3.59
CA ASP A 141 -7.65 -11.02 4.23
C ASP A 141 -7.13 -9.87 3.35
N ILE A 142 -7.13 -10.03 2.02
CA ILE A 142 -6.87 -8.95 1.05
C ILE A 142 -7.92 -7.84 1.18
N ILE A 143 -9.21 -8.20 1.21
CA ILE A 143 -10.31 -7.23 1.36
C ILE A 143 -10.17 -6.47 2.68
N LYS A 144 -9.96 -7.19 3.80
CA LYS A 144 -9.76 -6.58 5.12
C LYS A 144 -8.59 -5.60 5.13
N LEU A 145 -7.43 -6.00 4.63
CA LEU A 145 -6.26 -5.13 4.54
C LEU A 145 -6.51 -3.90 3.66
N SER A 146 -7.29 -4.04 2.59
CA SER A 146 -7.65 -2.93 1.70
C SER A 146 -8.53 -1.91 2.42
N TYR A 147 -9.53 -2.37 3.18
CA TYR A 147 -10.38 -1.50 3.99
C TYR A 147 -9.65 -0.90 5.20
N SER A 148 -8.75 -1.63 5.85
CA SER A 148 -7.87 -1.04 6.87
C SER A 148 -6.97 0.05 6.29
N PHE A 149 -6.49 -0.13 5.05
CA PHE A 149 -5.74 0.94 4.38
C PHE A 149 -6.62 2.15 4.05
N LEU A 150 -7.87 1.94 3.62
CA LEU A 150 -8.82 3.01 3.34
C LEU A 150 -8.95 3.97 4.55
N GLU A 151 -9.06 3.42 5.76
CA GLU A 151 -9.18 4.18 7.01
C GLU A 151 -7.96 5.07 7.30
N ILE A 152 -6.75 4.60 7.03
CA ILE A 152 -5.50 5.34 7.30
C ILE A 152 -5.00 6.14 6.10
N SER A 153 -5.58 5.96 4.92
CA SER A 153 -5.18 6.65 3.69
C SER A 153 -5.18 8.19 3.80
N PRO A 154 -6.12 8.84 4.54
CA PRO A 154 -6.10 10.29 4.72
C PRO A 154 -4.85 10.81 5.45
N ILE A 155 -4.19 9.98 6.27
CA ILE A 155 -2.94 10.35 6.95
C ILE A 155 -1.88 10.76 5.91
N ILE A 156 -1.85 10.11 4.74
CA ILE A 156 -0.89 10.45 3.67
C ILE A 156 -1.16 11.86 3.14
N ASP A 157 -2.41 12.18 2.82
CA ASP A 157 -2.81 13.50 2.31
C ASP A 157 -2.53 14.59 3.36
N GLU A 158 -2.88 14.33 4.62
CA GLU A 158 -2.60 15.25 5.72
C GLU A 158 -1.09 15.46 5.92
N THR A 159 -0.28 14.40 5.87
CA THR A 159 1.18 14.53 6.01
C THR A 159 1.77 15.29 4.82
N LEU A 160 1.33 15.02 3.58
CA LEU A 160 1.75 15.77 2.39
C LEU A 160 1.44 17.27 2.51
N SER A 161 0.32 17.63 3.14
CA SER A 161 -0.11 19.03 3.30
C SER A 161 0.94 19.90 4.02
N HIS A 162 1.75 19.32 4.91
CA HIS A 162 2.79 20.03 5.66
C HIS A 162 3.99 20.46 4.79
N PHE A 163 4.12 19.88 3.59
CA PHE A 163 5.25 20.10 2.68
C PHE A 163 4.85 20.82 1.39
N LYS A 164 3.58 21.21 1.25
CA LYS A 164 3.05 21.86 0.04
C LYS A 164 3.66 23.26 -0.11
N ILE A 165 4.01 23.61 -1.35
CA ILE A 165 4.53 24.94 -1.74
C ILE A 165 3.38 25.91 -1.98
#